data_AF-A0A432IEU6-F1
#
_entry.id   AF-A0A432IEU6-F1
#
_cell.length_a   1.000
_cell.length_b   1.000
_cell.length_c   1.000
_cell.angle_alpha   90.00
_cell.angle_beta   90.00
_cell.angle_gamma   90.00
#
_symmetry.space_group_name_H-M   'P 1'
#
loop_
_entity.id
_entity.type
_entity.pdbx_description
1 polymer ?
#
loop_
_entity_poly.entity_id
_entity_poly.type
_entity_poly.pdbx_seq_one_letter_code
_entity_poly.pdbx_strand_id
1 'polypeptide(L)'
;MALHAGIEIDGSEVCIAVVDSTSKRTTIVDYIEARLSGETSEERIESLAEILRTSLSGNTRMTMDIVSSIPTRMSTLREISVPFTRDDVIAKTVRYESEGHLPSAAIDDLIIEYIKCSEEEDSSRLLISAIQKDIVGAHLDMLREGDVDPIQIEVDATALATALHISRPDLRGGRTLLIGMEAGHTTFVLLEEGRISRIRSTSNHLQPSTIPTLTTAGGLAPEEPDGDSGVAQEFADLMQQGAMGEDVTDDDELSIAVVSDEDFEKLNEELTSSQSLPPADPNEVVERLFTEIERTFAGILIRSPLDRIVVSGSAACDLGIADLLSEEFEVPAQQLRVCDGIETSLGLDLVDRCNRSGAVAVGLSLQAAGQGLTNFDFRKEEHKYERRFAKLLPGLMLMAFILCTMSVSWLVDSHQEKQLRRAEFELVIENQEGIYLARFDAPPRTTTNILRSAQNQIQKLKGGSGDNRRARIVQYLPGLDMVSDVTLGVTAANPRVYPKWMKILIRGAKSRNSSSDVVFLVEDASAAERVVTALEQRSKYFTIEDDIKSDGELMRVTLKLKLKSSLTGTGGRS
;
A
#
# COMPACT_ATOMS: atom_id res chain seq x y z
N MET A 1 -4.37 -19.87 14.81
CA MET A 1 -5.44 -20.15 13.85
C MET A 1 -5.40 -19.02 12.86
N ALA A 2 -4.93 -19.31 11.65
CA ALA A 2 -4.97 -18.38 10.54
C ALA A 2 -6.02 -18.97 9.61
N LEU A 3 -7.17 -18.32 9.57
CA LEU A 3 -8.30 -18.78 8.80
C LEU A 3 -8.24 -18.13 7.43
N HIS A 4 -8.46 -18.95 6.42
CA HIS A 4 -8.35 -18.58 5.02
C HIS A 4 -9.61 -19.04 4.30
N ALA A 5 -10.17 -18.20 3.45
CA ALA A 5 -11.40 -18.51 2.73
C ALA A 5 -11.19 -18.50 1.22
N GLY A 6 -11.86 -19.42 0.54
CA GLY A 6 -11.96 -19.47 -0.90
C GLY A 6 -13.40 -19.26 -1.31
N ILE A 7 -13.63 -18.36 -2.28
CA ILE A 7 -14.97 -18.03 -2.80
C ILE A 7 -15.02 -18.31 -4.29
N GLU A 8 -15.85 -19.25 -4.66
CA GLU A 8 -16.20 -19.55 -6.03
C GLU A 8 -17.61 -19.05 -6.31
N ILE A 9 -17.76 -18.36 -7.43
CA ILE A 9 -19.05 -17.92 -7.96
C ILE A 9 -19.17 -18.54 -9.35
N ASP A 10 -20.11 -19.47 -9.49
CA ASP A 10 -20.39 -20.11 -10.77
C ASP A 10 -21.88 -20.06 -11.11
N GLY A 11 -22.21 -19.39 -12.21
CA GLY A 11 -23.60 -19.19 -12.63
C GLY A 11 -24.47 -18.60 -11.51
N SER A 12 -25.40 -19.40 -10.98
CA SER A 12 -26.27 -19.02 -9.86
C SER A 12 -25.85 -19.63 -8.53
N GLU A 13 -24.70 -20.29 -8.44
CA GLU A 13 -24.22 -21.01 -7.26
C GLU A 13 -22.98 -20.30 -6.69
N VAL A 14 -22.89 -20.29 -5.36
CA VAL A 14 -21.78 -19.72 -4.61
C VAL A 14 -21.27 -20.76 -3.64
N CYS A 15 -20.00 -21.12 -3.79
CA CYS A 15 -19.30 -22.05 -2.92
C CYS A 15 -18.24 -21.30 -2.11
N ILE A 16 -18.29 -21.45 -0.79
CA ILE A 16 -17.33 -20.84 0.15
C ILE A 16 -16.74 -21.96 1.00
N ALA A 17 -15.42 -22.11 0.95
CA ALA A 17 -14.69 -23.02 1.83
C ALA A 17 -13.80 -22.22 2.77
N VAL A 18 -13.72 -22.65 4.03
CA VAL A 18 -12.84 -22.05 5.04
C VAL A 18 -11.90 -23.09 5.60
N VAL A 19 -10.60 -22.81 5.55
CA VAL A 19 -9.57 -23.66 6.12
C VAL A 19 -8.83 -22.94 7.25
N ASP A 20 -8.48 -23.67 8.31
CA ASP A 20 -7.49 -23.25 9.30
C ASP A 20 -6.17 -23.88 8.92
N SER A 21 -5.21 -23.04 8.56
CA SER A 21 -3.88 -23.48 8.17
C SER A 21 -2.87 -23.09 9.23
N THR A 22 -2.10 -24.09 9.65
CA THR A 22 -0.91 -23.93 10.48
C THR A 22 0.30 -24.47 9.73
N SER A 23 1.51 -24.16 10.19
CA SER A 23 2.74 -24.64 9.55
C SER A 23 2.89 -26.17 9.43
N LYS A 24 2.02 -26.96 10.07
CA LYS A 24 2.07 -28.43 10.08
C LYS A 24 0.79 -29.12 9.62
N ARG A 25 -0.34 -28.41 9.59
CA ARG A 25 -1.67 -29.02 9.44
C ARG A 25 -2.63 -28.00 8.85
N THR A 26 -3.42 -28.48 7.90
CA THR A 26 -4.55 -27.77 7.30
C THR A 26 -5.82 -28.53 7.62
N THR A 27 -6.84 -27.82 8.08
CA THR A 27 -8.15 -28.42 8.40
C THR A 27 -9.26 -27.63 7.72
N ILE A 28 -10.17 -28.30 7.01
CA ILE A 28 -11.40 -27.70 6.48
C ILE A 28 -12.36 -27.50 7.66
N VAL A 29 -12.66 -26.23 7.94
CA VAL A 29 -13.41 -25.82 9.13
C VAL A 29 -14.87 -25.56 8.81
N ASP A 30 -15.13 -25.01 7.63
CA ASP A 30 -16.47 -24.67 7.18
C ASP A 30 -16.60 -24.82 5.66
N TYR A 31 -17.80 -25.14 5.21
CA TYR A 31 -18.16 -25.20 3.80
C TYR A 31 -19.61 -24.77 3.64
N ILE A 32 -19.83 -23.82 2.74
CA ILE A 32 -21.12 -23.20 2.48
C ILE A 32 -21.34 -23.26 0.98
N GLU A 33 -22.50 -23.75 0.60
CA GLU A 33 -22.97 -23.74 -0.78
C GLU A 33 -24.39 -23.14 -0.75
N ALA A 34 -24.55 -22.06 -1.51
CA ALA A 34 -25.75 -21.23 -1.54
C ALA A 34 -26.09 -20.85 -2.98
N ARG A 35 -27.36 -20.54 -3.25
CA ARG A 35 -27.84 -20.14 -4.56
C ARG A 35 -28.17 -18.65 -4.58
N LEU A 36 -27.75 -17.97 -5.64
CA LEU A 36 -28.14 -16.60 -5.95
C LEU A 36 -29.63 -16.55 -6.31
N SER A 37 -30.35 -15.61 -5.72
CA SER A 37 -31.73 -15.28 -6.05
C SER A 37 -31.80 -14.00 -6.89
N GLY A 38 -32.78 -13.91 -7.78
CA GLY A 38 -33.02 -12.71 -8.61
C GLY A 38 -32.99 -12.99 -10.11
N GLU A 39 -33.87 -12.33 -10.85
CA GLU A 39 -33.96 -12.43 -12.31
C GLU A 39 -33.04 -11.39 -12.97
N THR A 40 -32.87 -10.23 -12.34
CA THR A 40 -31.98 -9.17 -12.84
C THR A 40 -30.55 -9.30 -12.29
N SER A 41 -29.58 -8.66 -12.96
CA SER A 41 -28.20 -8.64 -12.49
C SER A 41 -28.05 -7.92 -11.14
N GLU A 42 -28.81 -6.85 -10.91
CA GLU A 42 -28.77 -6.09 -9.64
C GLU A 42 -29.28 -6.94 -8.47
N GLU A 43 -30.41 -7.64 -8.64
CA GLU A 43 -30.96 -8.54 -7.62
C GLU A 43 -29.99 -9.67 -7.26
N ARG A 44 -29.30 -10.24 -8.27
CA ARG A 44 -28.29 -11.28 -8.03
C ARG A 44 -27.09 -10.77 -7.25
N ILE A 45 -26.64 -9.53 -7.51
CA ILE A 45 -25.56 -8.89 -6.76
C ILE A 45 -26.00 -8.63 -5.31
N GLU A 46 -27.23 -8.18 -5.08
CA GLU A 46 -27.78 -7.99 -3.73
C GLU A 46 -27.87 -9.32 -2.96
N SER A 47 -28.36 -10.37 -3.62
CA SER A 47 -28.41 -11.73 -3.07
C SER A 47 -27.03 -12.25 -2.69
N LEU A 48 -26.04 -12.08 -3.58
CA LEU A 48 -24.65 -12.43 -3.28
C LEU A 48 -24.13 -11.65 -2.08
N ALA A 49 -24.36 -10.34 -2.02
CA ALA A 49 -23.91 -9.51 -0.92
C ALA A 49 -24.51 -9.97 0.42
N GLU A 50 -25.78 -10.37 0.45
CA GLU A 50 -26.42 -10.96 1.63
C GLU A 50 -25.78 -12.30 2.02
N ILE A 51 -25.54 -13.18 1.05
CA ILE A 51 -24.89 -14.49 1.29
C ILE A 51 -23.49 -14.28 1.86
N LEU A 52 -22.69 -13.38 1.29
CA LEU A 52 -21.32 -13.09 1.74
C LEU A 52 -21.33 -12.51 3.16
N ARG A 53 -22.16 -11.51 3.43
CA ARG A 53 -22.28 -10.93 4.77
C ARG A 53 -22.74 -11.96 5.79
N THR A 54 -23.70 -12.81 5.46
CA THR A 54 -24.20 -13.84 6.38
C THR A 54 -23.15 -14.93 6.64
N SER A 55 -22.48 -15.39 5.58
CA SER A 55 -21.51 -16.49 5.63
C SER A 55 -20.18 -16.08 6.28
N LEU A 56 -19.78 -14.82 6.10
CA LEU A 56 -18.51 -14.30 6.56
C LEU A 56 -18.64 -13.34 7.76
N SER A 57 -19.84 -13.10 8.29
CA SER A 57 -20.03 -12.29 9.51
C SER A 57 -19.63 -13.05 10.77
N GLY A 58 -18.71 -12.45 11.54
CA GLY A 58 -18.28 -12.93 12.85
C GLY A 58 -16.93 -12.33 13.25
N ASN A 59 -16.71 -12.05 14.53
CA ASN A 59 -15.48 -11.41 15.03
C ASN A 59 -14.19 -12.18 14.69
N THR A 60 -14.27 -13.47 14.35
CA THR A 60 -13.14 -14.32 13.94
C THR A 60 -12.95 -14.37 12.42
N ARG A 61 -13.96 -13.95 11.63
CA ARG A 61 -14.01 -14.00 10.15
C ARG A 61 -13.60 -12.68 9.48
N MET A 62 -13.53 -11.57 10.22
CA MET A 62 -13.18 -10.23 9.69
C MET A 62 -11.69 -10.03 9.33
N THR A 63 -10.81 -10.97 9.65
CA THR A 63 -9.35 -10.89 9.36
C THR A 63 -8.86 -12.05 8.51
N MET A 64 -9.74 -12.70 7.77
CA MET A 64 -9.38 -13.82 6.90
C MET A 64 -8.75 -13.30 5.61
N ASP A 65 -7.70 -13.99 5.15
CA ASP A 65 -7.24 -13.83 3.78
C ASP A 65 -8.21 -14.60 2.87
N ILE A 66 -8.73 -13.91 1.85
CA ILE A 66 -9.77 -14.44 0.96
C ILE A 66 -9.22 -14.50 -0.45
N VAL A 67 -9.40 -15.61 -1.16
CA VAL A 67 -9.13 -15.72 -2.59
C VAL A 67 -10.43 -16.04 -3.31
N SER A 68 -10.64 -15.47 -4.49
CA SER A 68 -11.79 -15.78 -5.34
C SER A 68 -11.37 -16.20 -6.74
N SER A 69 -12.17 -17.03 -7.40
CA SER A 69 -11.95 -17.40 -8.80
C SER A 69 -12.79 -16.56 -9.77
N ILE A 70 -12.29 -16.41 -10.99
CA ILE A 70 -13.07 -16.10 -12.19
C ILE A 70 -13.11 -17.38 -13.05
N PRO A 71 -14.25 -17.74 -13.65
CA PRO A 71 -14.32 -18.90 -14.54
C PRO A 71 -13.28 -18.86 -15.66
N THR A 72 -12.56 -19.96 -15.90
CA THR A 72 -11.48 -20.01 -16.90
C THR A 72 -11.95 -19.55 -18.28
N ARG A 73 -13.20 -19.85 -18.66
CA ARG A 73 -13.81 -19.44 -19.94
C ARG A 73 -13.86 -17.93 -20.18
N MET A 74 -13.75 -17.10 -19.15
CA MET A 74 -13.70 -15.64 -19.26
C MET A 74 -12.29 -15.12 -19.58
N SER A 75 -11.29 -16.00 -19.57
CA SER A 75 -9.90 -15.70 -19.91
C SER A 75 -9.48 -16.36 -21.23
N THR A 76 -8.58 -15.72 -21.95
CA THR A 76 -7.96 -16.30 -23.15
C THR A 76 -6.67 -17.00 -22.78
N LEU A 77 -6.64 -18.32 -22.95
CA LEU A 77 -5.47 -19.16 -22.70
C LEU A 77 -4.68 -19.42 -23.99
N ARG A 78 -3.35 -19.23 -23.95
CA ARG A 78 -2.44 -19.56 -25.05
C ARG A 78 -1.18 -20.22 -24.53
N GLU A 79 -0.67 -21.19 -25.27
CA GLU A 79 0.66 -21.74 -25.02
C GLU A 79 1.69 -20.97 -25.84
N ILE A 80 2.76 -20.51 -25.20
CA ILE A 80 3.89 -19.84 -25.85
C ILE A 80 5.20 -20.46 -25.38
N SER A 81 6.25 -20.35 -26.19
CA SER A 81 7.62 -20.71 -25.80
C SER A 81 8.47 -19.46 -25.75
N VAL A 82 9.22 -19.29 -24.67
CA VAL A 82 10.12 -18.16 -24.47
C VAL A 82 11.57 -18.62 -24.36
N PRO A 83 12.55 -17.88 -24.94
CA PRO A 83 13.96 -18.27 -24.97
C PRO A 83 14.71 -17.90 -23.68
N PHE A 84 14.09 -18.13 -22.52
CA PHE A 84 14.70 -17.88 -21.22
C PHE A 84 13.98 -18.69 -20.14
N THR A 85 14.72 -19.08 -19.10
CA THR A 85 14.24 -19.94 -18.02
C THR A 85 14.06 -19.21 -16.69
N ARG A 86 14.70 -18.05 -16.51
CA ARG A 86 14.63 -17.28 -15.26
C ARG A 86 13.28 -16.61 -15.05
N ASP A 87 12.61 -16.94 -13.94
CA ASP A 87 11.28 -16.43 -13.61
C ASP A 87 11.21 -14.89 -13.51
N ASP A 88 12.27 -14.22 -13.07
CA ASP A 88 12.32 -12.75 -12.98
C ASP A 88 12.44 -12.06 -14.34
N VAL A 89 13.00 -12.77 -15.33
CA VAL A 89 13.05 -12.32 -16.73
C VAL A 89 11.68 -12.54 -17.36
N ILE A 90 11.11 -13.75 -17.20
CA ILE A 90 9.77 -14.10 -17.70
C ILE A 90 8.74 -13.09 -17.21
N ALA A 91 8.71 -12.79 -15.91
CA ALA A 91 7.75 -11.86 -15.34
C ALA A 91 7.83 -10.44 -15.94
N LYS A 92 8.98 -10.01 -16.46
CA LYS A 92 9.17 -8.68 -17.07
C LYS A 92 8.87 -8.64 -18.57
N THR A 93 9.01 -9.78 -19.26
CA THR A 93 8.91 -9.86 -20.72
C THR A 93 7.62 -10.50 -21.19
N VAL A 94 6.97 -11.33 -20.37
CA VAL A 94 5.78 -12.13 -20.74
C VAL A 94 4.70 -11.29 -21.39
N ARG A 95 4.47 -10.06 -20.90
CA ARG A 95 3.48 -9.15 -21.46
C ARG A 95 3.75 -8.83 -22.93
N TYR A 96 5.00 -8.53 -23.28
CA TYR A 96 5.40 -8.22 -24.65
C TYR A 96 5.43 -9.46 -25.55
N GLU A 97 5.96 -10.58 -25.04
CA GLU A 97 5.99 -11.86 -25.77
C GLU A 97 4.57 -12.40 -26.08
N SER A 98 3.58 -12.02 -25.26
CA SER A 98 2.19 -12.44 -25.42
C SER A 98 1.43 -11.64 -26.48
N GLU A 99 1.90 -10.45 -26.88
CA GLU A 99 1.15 -9.51 -27.74
C GLU A 99 0.76 -10.13 -29.07
N GLY A 100 1.69 -10.84 -29.74
CA GLY A 100 1.41 -11.54 -31.00
C GLY A 100 0.47 -12.75 -30.87
N HIS A 101 0.18 -13.20 -29.65
CA HIS A 101 -0.64 -14.39 -29.37
C HIS A 101 -2.08 -14.03 -28.95
N LEU A 102 -2.36 -12.75 -28.73
CA LEU A 102 -3.63 -12.24 -28.20
C LEU A 102 -4.27 -11.22 -29.18
N PRO A 103 -4.80 -11.66 -30.33
CA PRO A 103 -5.29 -10.76 -31.37
C PRO A 103 -6.62 -10.06 -31.02
N SER A 104 -7.33 -10.52 -29.99
CA SER A 104 -8.71 -10.13 -29.68
C SER A 104 -8.86 -8.85 -28.86
N ALA A 105 -7.78 -8.30 -28.29
CA ALA A 105 -7.81 -7.07 -27.49
C ALA A 105 -6.44 -6.41 -27.44
N ALA A 106 -6.42 -5.09 -27.17
CA ALA A 106 -5.19 -4.36 -26.96
C ALA A 106 -4.50 -4.86 -25.68
N ILE A 107 -3.18 -5.07 -25.73
CA ILE A 107 -2.39 -5.56 -24.61
C ILE A 107 -2.51 -4.68 -23.35
N ASP A 108 -2.82 -3.40 -23.54
CA ASP A 108 -2.99 -2.41 -22.48
C ASP A 108 -4.28 -2.57 -21.68
N ASP A 109 -5.30 -3.21 -22.24
CA ASP A 109 -6.58 -3.47 -21.57
C ASP A 109 -6.62 -4.86 -20.92
N LEU A 110 -5.53 -5.63 -21.05
CA LEU A 110 -5.42 -7.00 -20.58
C LEU A 110 -4.51 -7.10 -19.36
N ILE A 111 -4.94 -7.91 -18.39
CA ILE A 111 -4.10 -8.45 -17.34
C ILE A 111 -3.59 -9.80 -17.82
N ILE A 112 -2.27 -9.97 -17.82
CA ILE A 112 -1.62 -11.22 -18.23
C ILE A 112 -1.01 -11.90 -17.01
N GLU A 113 -1.36 -13.16 -16.86
CA GLU A 113 -0.72 -14.10 -15.95
C GLU A 113 -0.18 -15.29 -16.73
N TYR A 114 0.80 -16.00 -16.16
CA TYR A 114 1.36 -17.19 -16.77
C TYR A 114 1.58 -18.33 -15.78
N ILE A 115 1.56 -19.55 -16.33
CA ILE A 115 1.96 -20.77 -15.64
C ILE A 115 3.15 -21.35 -16.41
N LYS A 116 4.25 -21.62 -15.72
CA LYS A 116 5.42 -22.28 -16.33
C LYS A 116 5.18 -23.79 -16.37
N CYS A 117 4.83 -24.31 -17.54
CA CYS A 117 4.48 -25.71 -17.72
C CYS A 117 5.72 -26.62 -17.75
N SER A 118 6.77 -26.20 -18.45
CA SER A 118 8.02 -26.94 -18.56
C SER A 118 9.22 -26.02 -18.80
N GLU A 119 10.41 -26.52 -18.46
CA GLU A 119 11.70 -25.86 -18.67
C GLU A 119 12.62 -26.81 -19.43
N GLU A 120 13.21 -26.30 -20.50
CA GLU A 120 14.28 -26.94 -21.28
C GLU A 120 15.61 -26.20 -21.03
N GLU A 121 16.73 -26.64 -21.62
CA GLU A 121 18.07 -26.06 -21.33
C GLU A 121 18.12 -24.53 -21.48
N ASP A 122 17.52 -23.99 -22.55
CA ASP A 122 17.54 -22.55 -22.87
C ASP A 122 16.14 -21.94 -23.10
N SER A 123 15.07 -22.70 -22.88
CA SER A 123 13.70 -22.25 -23.17
C SER A 123 12.71 -22.67 -22.10
N SER A 124 11.58 -21.98 -22.01
CA SER A 124 10.47 -22.35 -21.15
C SER A 124 9.15 -22.31 -21.89
N ARG A 125 8.31 -23.33 -21.67
CA ARG A 125 6.94 -23.34 -22.16
C ARG A 125 6.02 -22.75 -21.11
N LEU A 126 5.27 -21.74 -21.51
CA LEU A 126 4.33 -21.03 -20.67
C LEU A 126 2.91 -21.23 -21.17
N LEU A 127 1.98 -21.38 -20.26
CA LEU A 127 0.56 -21.19 -20.50
C LEU A 127 0.20 -19.79 -20.01
N ILE A 128 -0.01 -18.86 -20.95
CA ILE A 128 -0.46 -17.51 -20.63
C ILE A 128 -1.98 -17.48 -20.54
N SER A 129 -2.47 -16.65 -19.62
CA SER A 129 -3.87 -16.36 -19.42
C SER A 129 -4.07 -14.86 -19.46
N ALA A 130 -4.87 -14.40 -20.41
CA ALA A 130 -5.19 -12.99 -20.57
C ALA A 130 -6.66 -12.74 -20.24
N ILE A 131 -6.92 -11.75 -19.40
CA ILE A 131 -8.27 -11.33 -19.01
C ILE A 131 -8.40 -9.82 -19.15
N GLN A 132 -9.56 -9.33 -19.57
CA GLN A 132 -9.83 -7.89 -19.63
C GLN A 132 -9.88 -7.30 -18.23
N LYS A 133 -9.28 -6.13 -18.04
CA LYS A 133 -9.30 -5.38 -16.77
C LYS A 133 -10.72 -5.14 -16.26
N ASP A 134 -11.63 -4.78 -17.16
CA ASP A 134 -13.04 -4.54 -16.83
C ASP A 134 -13.73 -5.76 -16.20
N ILE A 135 -13.39 -6.98 -16.62
CA ILE A 135 -13.94 -8.21 -16.04
C ILE A 135 -13.46 -8.37 -14.59
N VAL A 136 -12.18 -8.12 -14.33
CA VAL A 136 -11.61 -8.17 -12.98
C VAL A 136 -12.21 -7.08 -12.10
N GLY A 137 -12.37 -5.87 -12.64
CA GLY A 137 -13.05 -4.75 -11.97
C GLY A 137 -14.49 -5.09 -11.57
N ALA A 138 -15.29 -5.58 -12.52
CA ALA A 138 -16.68 -5.97 -12.27
C ALA A 138 -16.81 -7.08 -11.22
N HIS A 139 -15.92 -8.09 -11.27
CA HIS A 139 -15.87 -9.16 -10.27
C HIS A 139 -15.55 -8.62 -8.87
N LEU A 140 -14.61 -7.67 -8.79
CA LEU A 140 -14.24 -7.03 -7.53
C LEU A 140 -15.36 -6.17 -6.96
N ASP A 141 -16.03 -5.39 -7.79
CA ASP A 141 -17.12 -4.52 -7.36
C ASP A 141 -18.30 -5.34 -6.85
N MET A 142 -18.62 -6.46 -7.51
CA MET A 142 -19.60 -7.42 -7.04
C MET A 142 -19.30 -7.96 -5.64
N LEU A 143 -18.04 -8.34 -5.37
CA LEU A 143 -17.63 -8.82 -4.03
C LEU A 143 -17.61 -7.71 -2.97
N ARG A 144 -17.27 -6.47 -3.37
CA ARG A 144 -17.22 -5.31 -2.48
C ARG A 144 -18.60 -4.93 -1.94
N GLU A 145 -19.67 -5.14 -2.71
CA GLU A 145 -21.04 -4.99 -2.19
C GLU A 145 -21.27 -5.89 -0.96
N GLY A 146 -20.67 -7.08 -0.94
CA GLY A 146 -20.66 -7.99 0.22
C GLY A 146 -19.68 -7.63 1.35
N ASP A 147 -18.99 -6.49 1.31
CA ASP A 147 -17.86 -6.11 2.18
C ASP A 147 -16.67 -7.09 2.11
N VAL A 148 -16.48 -7.73 0.94
CA VAL A 148 -15.39 -8.67 0.67
C VAL A 148 -14.41 -8.07 -0.33
N ASP A 149 -13.12 -8.08 0.03
CA ASP A 149 -12.02 -7.62 -0.84
C ASP A 149 -10.95 -8.72 -0.87
N PRO A 150 -10.99 -9.68 -1.82
CA PRO A 150 -10.06 -10.81 -1.85
C PRO A 150 -8.60 -10.36 -1.96
N ILE A 151 -7.65 -11.04 -1.34
CA ILE A 151 -6.23 -10.69 -1.45
C ILE A 151 -5.63 -11.03 -2.82
N GLN A 152 -6.24 -11.97 -3.54
CA GLN A 152 -5.80 -12.51 -4.83
C GLN A 152 -7.02 -13.02 -5.61
N ILE A 153 -6.95 -12.95 -6.94
CA ILE A 153 -7.96 -13.51 -7.85
C ILE A 153 -7.27 -14.47 -8.80
N GLU A 154 -7.81 -15.67 -8.98
CA GLU A 154 -7.26 -16.64 -9.95
C GLU A 154 -8.35 -17.23 -10.86
N VAL A 155 -7.98 -18.21 -11.69
CA VAL A 155 -8.94 -18.98 -12.48
C VAL A 155 -9.37 -20.25 -11.73
N ASP A 156 -10.61 -20.70 -11.94
CA ASP A 156 -11.13 -21.95 -11.35
C ASP A 156 -10.23 -23.18 -11.65
N ALA A 157 -9.59 -23.23 -12.82
CA ALA A 157 -8.68 -24.31 -13.21
C ALA A 157 -7.46 -24.48 -12.27
N THR A 158 -6.83 -23.36 -11.85
CA THR A 158 -5.64 -23.42 -10.98
C THR A 158 -6.01 -23.77 -9.55
N ALA A 159 -7.16 -23.26 -9.09
CA ALA A 159 -7.75 -23.66 -7.81
C ALA A 159 -8.08 -25.16 -7.79
N LEU A 160 -8.72 -25.68 -8.83
CA LEU A 160 -9.07 -27.10 -8.94
C LEU A 160 -7.82 -28.00 -8.93
N ALA A 161 -6.77 -27.61 -9.66
CA ALA A 161 -5.48 -28.30 -9.65
C ALA A 161 -4.82 -28.29 -8.27
N THR A 162 -4.89 -27.16 -7.55
CA THR A 162 -4.40 -27.04 -6.17
C THR A 162 -5.15 -27.98 -5.23
N ALA A 163 -6.49 -28.04 -5.34
CA ALA A 163 -7.31 -28.93 -4.53
C ALA A 163 -6.92 -30.41 -4.71
N LEU A 164 -6.75 -30.87 -5.96
CA LEU A 164 -6.26 -32.21 -6.25
C LEU A 164 -4.85 -32.44 -5.70
N HIS A 165 -3.93 -31.50 -5.96
CA HIS A 165 -2.53 -31.63 -5.56
C HIS A 165 -2.39 -31.81 -4.04
N ILE A 166 -3.18 -31.07 -3.24
CA ILE A 166 -3.12 -31.13 -1.79
C ILE A 166 -3.90 -32.31 -1.21
N SER A 167 -5.14 -32.54 -1.68
CA SER A 167 -5.99 -33.61 -1.13
C SER A 167 -5.55 -35.01 -1.58
N ARG A 168 -4.93 -35.16 -2.75
CA ARG A 168 -4.54 -36.47 -3.28
C ARG A 168 -3.06 -36.53 -3.66
N PRO A 169 -2.15 -36.57 -2.67
CA PRO A 169 -0.71 -36.71 -2.94
C PRO A 169 -0.35 -37.98 -3.73
N ASP A 170 -1.17 -39.02 -3.61
CA ASP A 170 -1.04 -40.29 -4.33
C ASP A 170 -1.31 -40.17 -5.84
N LEU A 171 -1.96 -39.10 -6.29
CA LEU A 171 -2.29 -38.84 -7.69
C LEU A 171 -1.35 -37.81 -8.35
N ARG A 172 -0.27 -37.40 -7.66
CA ARG A 172 0.69 -36.42 -8.19
C ARG A 172 1.59 -36.99 -9.29
N GLY A 173 1.83 -38.30 -9.31
CA GLY A 173 2.68 -38.93 -10.33
C GLY A 173 1.92 -39.22 -11.62
N GLY A 174 2.64 -39.21 -12.75
CA GLY A 174 2.08 -39.54 -14.05
C GLY A 174 1.15 -38.46 -14.62
N ARG A 175 0.20 -38.88 -15.44
CA ARG A 175 -0.63 -38.02 -16.30
C ARG A 175 -2.09 -38.16 -15.93
N THR A 176 -2.63 -37.08 -15.35
CA THR A 176 -4.02 -37.02 -14.88
C THR A 176 -4.77 -35.97 -15.68
N LEU A 177 -5.90 -36.36 -16.28
CA LEU A 177 -6.87 -35.41 -16.81
C LEU A 177 -7.85 -35.05 -15.70
N LEU A 178 -7.80 -33.81 -15.23
CA LEU A 178 -8.71 -33.27 -14.24
C LEU A 178 -9.82 -32.49 -14.95
N ILE A 179 -11.07 -32.82 -14.66
CA ILE A 179 -12.26 -32.24 -15.30
C ILE A 179 -13.11 -31.59 -14.22
N GLY A 180 -13.26 -30.27 -14.28
CA GLY A 180 -14.25 -29.52 -13.49
C GLY A 180 -15.47 -29.26 -14.35
N MET A 181 -16.61 -29.82 -13.99
CA MET A 181 -17.85 -29.66 -14.73
C MET A 181 -18.84 -28.87 -13.88
N GLU A 182 -18.91 -27.58 -14.19
CA GLU A 182 -19.74 -26.62 -13.47
C GLU A 182 -20.91 -26.15 -14.36
N ALA A 183 -21.75 -25.25 -13.86
CA ALA A 183 -22.93 -24.78 -14.56
C ALA A 183 -22.55 -23.87 -15.74
N GLY A 184 -22.68 -24.39 -16.96
CA GLY A 184 -22.48 -23.64 -18.20
C GLY A 184 -21.09 -23.82 -18.83
N HIS A 185 -20.10 -24.35 -18.11
CA HIS A 185 -18.79 -24.70 -18.68
C HIS A 185 -18.14 -25.95 -18.06
N THR A 186 -17.33 -26.62 -18.88
CA THR A 186 -16.45 -27.70 -18.46
C THR A 186 -15.01 -27.26 -18.67
N THR A 187 -14.21 -27.38 -17.61
CA THR A 187 -12.80 -27.02 -17.57
C THR A 187 -11.96 -28.30 -17.47
N PHE A 188 -11.01 -28.45 -18.38
CA PHE A 188 -10.07 -29.55 -18.47
C PHE A 188 -8.67 -29.06 -18.08
N VAL A 189 -8.03 -29.75 -17.15
CA VAL A 189 -6.67 -29.49 -16.71
C VAL A 189 -5.86 -30.76 -16.87
N LEU A 190 -4.87 -30.73 -17.76
CA LEU A 190 -3.92 -31.83 -17.89
C LEU A 190 -2.76 -31.61 -16.93
N LEU A 191 -2.59 -32.55 -16.01
CA LEU A 191 -1.49 -32.58 -15.07
C LEU A 191 -0.47 -33.63 -15.50
N GLU A 192 0.80 -33.26 -15.55
CA GLU A 192 1.93 -34.16 -15.81
C GLU A 192 2.93 -34.04 -14.66
N GLU A 193 3.22 -35.14 -13.97
CA GLU A 193 4.07 -35.18 -12.76
C GLU A 193 3.66 -34.11 -11.73
N GLY A 194 2.34 -33.92 -11.60
CA GLY A 194 1.73 -33.04 -10.60
C GLY A 194 1.80 -31.56 -10.96
N ARG A 195 2.21 -31.22 -12.18
CA ARG A 195 2.26 -29.85 -12.71
C ARG A 195 1.23 -29.65 -13.81
N ILE A 196 0.68 -28.45 -13.91
CA ILE A 196 -0.22 -28.06 -14.99
C ILE A 196 0.58 -28.00 -16.30
N SER A 197 0.20 -28.84 -17.26
CA SER A 197 0.75 -28.87 -18.62
C SER A 197 -0.15 -28.09 -19.58
N ARG A 198 -1.48 -28.26 -19.45
CA ARG A 198 -2.49 -27.62 -20.31
C ARG A 198 -3.77 -27.34 -19.56
N ILE A 199 -4.45 -26.25 -19.93
CA ILE A 199 -5.81 -25.92 -19.49
C ILE A 199 -6.66 -25.64 -20.73
N ARG A 200 -7.90 -26.11 -20.72
CA ARG A 200 -8.94 -25.80 -21.71
C ARG A 200 -10.26 -25.60 -20.98
N SER A 201 -11.09 -24.67 -21.45
CA SER A 201 -12.47 -24.53 -20.95
C SER A 201 -13.42 -24.37 -22.13
N THR A 202 -14.58 -25.02 -22.04
CA THR A 202 -15.62 -25.03 -23.09
C THR A 202 -17.00 -24.90 -22.50
N SER A 203 -17.92 -24.25 -23.21
CA SER A 203 -19.33 -24.24 -22.81
C SER A 203 -19.91 -25.65 -22.83
N ASN A 204 -20.63 -26.03 -21.78
CA ASN A 204 -21.37 -27.29 -21.72
C ASN A 204 -22.89 -27.10 -21.82
N HIS A 205 -23.37 -25.86 -21.91
CA HIS A 205 -24.79 -25.48 -22.01
C HIS A 205 -25.68 -26.06 -20.89
N LEU A 206 -25.09 -26.51 -19.78
CA LEU A 206 -25.85 -26.92 -18.60
C LEU A 206 -26.46 -25.69 -17.94
N GLN A 207 -27.73 -25.81 -17.57
CA GLN A 207 -28.37 -24.85 -16.69
C GLN A 207 -27.90 -25.10 -15.24
N PRO A 208 -27.74 -24.07 -14.41
CA PRO A 208 -27.45 -24.23 -12.99
C PRO A 208 -28.49 -25.14 -12.32
N SER A 209 -28.03 -26.12 -11.53
CA SER A 209 -28.78 -27.30 -11.12
C SER A 209 -30.25 -27.02 -10.75
N THR A 210 -31.18 -27.61 -11.49
CA THR A 210 -32.56 -27.85 -11.04
C THR A 210 -32.57 -29.20 -10.34
N ILE A 211 -32.32 -29.23 -9.03
CA ILE A 211 -32.68 -30.43 -8.26
C ILE A 211 -34.21 -30.36 -8.04
N PRO A 212 -35.02 -31.25 -8.66
CA PRO A 212 -36.38 -31.41 -8.21
C PRO A 212 -36.33 -31.92 -6.78
N THR A 213 -36.98 -31.21 -5.87
CA THR A 213 -37.24 -31.73 -4.54
C THR A 213 -37.87 -33.11 -4.72
N LEU A 214 -37.22 -34.15 -4.20
CA LEU A 214 -37.76 -35.50 -4.15
C LEU A 214 -39.15 -35.45 -3.49
N THR A 215 -40.20 -35.40 -4.32
CA THR A 215 -41.56 -35.64 -3.86
C THR A 215 -41.72 -37.14 -3.70
N THR A 216 -41.79 -37.53 -2.43
CA THR A 216 -42.25 -38.81 -1.96
C THR A 216 -43.49 -39.29 -2.72
N ALA A 217 -43.45 -40.56 -3.11
CA ALA A 217 -44.47 -41.35 -3.77
C ALA A 217 -45.94 -40.92 -3.58
N GLY A 218 -46.69 -40.87 -4.68
CA GLY A 218 -48.15 -41.03 -4.65
C GLY A 218 -48.91 -40.45 -5.85
N GLY A 219 -49.21 -41.30 -6.84
CA GLY A 219 -50.55 -41.30 -7.47
C GLY A 219 -50.70 -40.74 -8.89
N LEU A 220 -51.09 -41.66 -9.77
CA LEU A 220 -51.87 -41.54 -11.01
C LEU A 220 -51.27 -40.81 -12.22
N ALA A 221 -51.06 -41.61 -13.27
CA ALA A 221 -50.98 -41.20 -14.66
C ALA A 221 -52.22 -40.40 -15.11
N PRO A 222 -52.04 -39.50 -16.07
CA PRO A 222 -53.03 -39.33 -17.13
C PRO A 222 -52.44 -39.46 -18.54
N GLU A 223 -53.36 -39.77 -19.43
CA GLU A 223 -53.29 -40.16 -20.84
C GLU A 223 -52.54 -39.22 -21.80
N GLU A 224 -52.02 -39.81 -22.87
CA GLU A 224 -51.56 -39.16 -24.10
C GLU A 224 -52.67 -38.33 -24.77
N PRO A 225 -52.32 -37.22 -25.45
CA PRO A 225 -53.12 -36.72 -26.57
C PRO A 225 -52.34 -36.79 -27.89
N ASP A 226 -53.02 -37.37 -28.87
CA ASP A 226 -52.74 -37.36 -30.30
C ASP A 226 -52.56 -35.94 -30.89
N GLY A 227 -51.58 -35.83 -31.80
CA GLY A 227 -51.68 -35.08 -33.07
C GLY A 227 -51.51 -33.55 -33.05
N ASP A 228 -50.43 -33.05 -33.67
CA ASP A 228 -50.53 -32.37 -34.97
C ASP A 228 -49.14 -32.21 -35.63
N SER A 229 -49.03 -32.73 -36.85
CA SER A 229 -47.85 -32.71 -37.71
C SER A 229 -48.06 -31.65 -38.80
N GLY A 230 -47.64 -30.41 -38.52
CA GLY A 230 -47.74 -29.30 -39.49
C GLY A 230 -46.44 -28.53 -39.72
N VAL A 231 -45.57 -28.42 -38.72
CA VAL A 231 -44.45 -27.45 -38.75
C VAL A 231 -43.17 -28.05 -39.37
N ALA A 232 -43.02 -29.38 -39.34
CA ALA A 232 -41.84 -30.07 -39.86
C ALA A 232 -41.80 -30.15 -41.41
N GLN A 233 -42.96 -30.03 -42.06
CA GLN A 233 -43.05 -30.10 -43.54
C GLN A 233 -42.69 -28.78 -44.20
N GLU A 234 -43.00 -27.64 -43.58
CA GLU A 234 -42.75 -26.30 -44.13
C GLU A 234 -41.25 -25.95 -44.15
N PHE A 235 -40.49 -26.51 -43.20
CA PHE A 235 -39.03 -26.31 -43.12
C PHE A 235 -38.25 -27.17 -44.13
N ALA A 236 -38.80 -28.32 -44.53
CA ALA A 236 -38.17 -29.24 -45.49
C ALA A 236 -38.26 -28.74 -46.94
N ASP A 237 -39.36 -28.07 -47.30
CA ASP A 237 -39.58 -27.54 -48.65
C ASP A 237 -38.68 -26.31 -48.96
N LEU A 238 -38.29 -25.57 -47.93
CA LEU A 238 -37.43 -24.39 -48.05
C LEU A 238 -35.96 -24.75 -48.33
N MET A 239 -35.51 -25.92 -47.85
CA MET A 239 -34.15 -26.44 -48.07
C MET A 239 -33.98 -27.11 -49.45
N GLN A 240 -35.06 -27.51 -50.12
CA GLN A 240 -34.99 -28.11 -51.46
C GLN A 240 -34.95 -27.10 -52.62
N GLN A 241 -35.21 -25.82 -52.38
CA GLN A 241 -35.18 -24.79 -53.43
C GLN A 241 -33.79 -24.14 -53.64
N GLY A 242 -32.77 -24.52 -52.87
CA GLY A 242 -31.43 -23.90 -52.95
C GLY A 242 -30.40 -24.60 -53.85
N ALA A 243 -30.74 -25.70 -54.52
CA ALA A 243 -29.75 -26.54 -55.21
C ALA A 243 -30.07 -26.74 -56.70
N MET A 244 -29.70 -25.77 -57.55
CA MET A 244 -29.26 -25.98 -58.94
C MET A 244 -28.42 -24.77 -59.37
N GLY A 245 -27.18 -25.03 -59.79
CA GLY A 245 -26.12 -24.01 -59.95
C GLY A 245 -26.05 -23.28 -61.29
N GLU A 246 -25.10 -22.33 -61.35
CA GLU A 246 -24.52 -21.76 -62.56
C GLU A 246 -23.03 -21.43 -62.30
N ASP A 247 -22.17 -21.85 -63.24
CA ASP A 247 -20.73 -21.52 -63.31
C ASP A 247 -20.51 -20.04 -63.61
N VAL A 248 -19.65 -19.33 -62.85
CA VAL A 248 -18.89 -18.15 -63.31
C VAL A 248 -17.54 -18.05 -62.58
N THR A 249 -16.52 -17.66 -63.35
CA THR A 249 -15.08 -17.47 -63.09
C THR A 249 -14.70 -16.30 -62.17
N ASP A 250 -13.49 -16.40 -61.57
CA ASP A 250 -12.62 -15.39 -60.92
C ASP A 250 -13.08 -13.91 -60.87
N ASP A 251 -13.24 -13.35 -59.66
CA ASP A 251 -12.36 -12.33 -59.04
C ASP A 251 -12.93 -11.93 -57.66
N ASP A 252 -12.04 -11.80 -56.68
CA ASP A 252 -12.31 -11.41 -55.29
C ASP A 252 -12.89 -9.98 -55.16
N GLU A 253 -14.07 -9.85 -54.57
CA GLU A 253 -14.44 -8.72 -53.69
C GLU A 253 -15.64 -9.17 -52.81
N LEU A 254 -15.35 -9.60 -51.58
CA LEU A 254 -16.39 -9.89 -50.58
C LEU A 254 -17.12 -8.58 -50.24
N SER A 255 -18.35 -8.43 -50.72
CA SER A 255 -19.22 -7.34 -50.35
C SER A 255 -19.61 -7.47 -48.87
N ILE A 256 -19.22 -6.47 -48.07
CA ILE A 256 -19.72 -6.29 -46.72
C ILE A 256 -21.22 -6.05 -46.84
N ALA A 257 -22.04 -7.00 -46.38
CA ALA A 257 -23.48 -6.81 -46.26
C ALA A 257 -23.74 -5.73 -45.21
N VAL A 258 -24.11 -4.53 -45.65
CA VAL A 258 -24.60 -3.47 -44.77
C VAL A 258 -25.98 -3.88 -44.29
N VAL A 259 -26.03 -4.41 -43.08
CA VAL A 259 -27.27 -4.71 -42.36
C VAL A 259 -27.93 -3.37 -42.02
N SER A 260 -29.24 -3.26 -42.24
CA SER A 260 -29.99 -2.05 -41.87
C SER A 260 -30.03 -1.90 -40.35
N ASP A 261 -30.07 -0.67 -39.83
CA ASP A 261 -30.10 -0.42 -38.38
C ASP A 261 -31.30 -1.12 -37.71
N GLU A 262 -32.43 -1.28 -38.41
CA GLU A 262 -33.63 -2.00 -37.94
C GLU A 262 -33.42 -3.52 -37.86
N ASP A 263 -32.65 -4.10 -38.78
CA ASP A 263 -32.33 -5.54 -38.75
C ASP A 263 -31.24 -5.85 -37.70
N PHE A 264 -30.33 -4.91 -37.47
CA PHE A 264 -29.34 -4.97 -36.39
C PHE A 264 -30.01 -4.86 -35.01
N GLU A 265 -31.01 -3.98 -34.86
CA GLU A 265 -31.80 -3.88 -33.63
C GLU A 265 -32.62 -5.15 -33.36
N LYS A 266 -33.23 -5.78 -34.38
CA LYS A 266 -33.94 -7.07 -34.21
C LYS A 266 -33.00 -8.21 -33.81
N LEU A 267 -31.81 -8.30 -34.40
CA LEU A 267 -30.79 -9.28 -34.00
C LEU A 267 -30.29 -9.04 -32.57
N ASN A 268 -30.18 -7.77 -32.16
CA ASN A 268 -29.77 -7.39 -30.81
C ASN A 268 -30.89 -7.62 -29.78
N GLU A 269 -32.17 -7.44 -30.15
CA GLU A 269 -33.35 -7.83 -29.36
C GLU A 269 -33.46 -9.36 -29.22
N GLU A 270 -33.17 -10.13 -30.28
CA GLU A 270 -33.08 -11.60 -30.19
C GLU A 270 -31.90 -12.07 -29.32
N LEU A 271 -30.75 -11.39 -29.33
CA LEU A 271 -29.62 -11.69 -28.46
C LEU A 271 -29.82 -11.28 -26.99
N THR A 272 -30.66 -10.27 -26.72
CA THR A 272 -30.94 -9.78 -25.36
C THR A 272 -32.18 -10.46 -24.73
N SER A 273 -33.05 -11.07 -25.55
CA SER A 273 -34.03 -12.03 -25.05
C SER A 273 -33.31 -13.34 -24.74
N SER A 274 -33.13 -13.63 -23.45
CA SER A 274 -32.68 -14.95 -23.00
C SER A 274 -33.82 -15.94 -23.24
N GLN A 275 -33.98 -16.40 -24.49
CA GLN A 275 -34.78 -17.58 -24.75
C GLN A 275 -34.15 -18.73 -23.96
N SER A 276 -34.87 -19.21 -22.95
CA SER A 276 -34.49 -20.39 -22.19
C SER A 276 -34.41 -21.57 -23.16
N LEU A 277 -33.20 -21.91 -23.58
CA LEU A 277 -32.94 -23.16 -24.29
C LEU A 277 -33.53 -24.30 -23.46
N PRO A 278 -34.21 -25.28 -24.08
CA PRO A 278 -34.68 -26.45 -23.36
C PRO A 278 -33.51 -27.11 -22.62
N PRO A 279 -33.74 -27.71 -21.44
CA PRO A 279 -32.67 -28.38 -20.71
C PRO A 279 -31.99 -29.39 -21.65
N ALA A 280 -30.67 -29.24 -21.80
CA ALA A 280 -29.89 -30.11 -22.68
C ALA A 280 -30.11 -31.58 -22.28
N ASP A 281 -30.32 -32.46 -23.26
CA ASP A 281 -30.41 -33.90 -23.01
C ASP A 281 -29.11 -34.34 -22.31
N PRO A 282 -29.18 -34.94 -21.10
CA PRO A 282 -28.00 -35.44 -20.39
C PRO A 282 -27.07 -36.27 -21.27
N ASN A 283 -27.60 -37.09 -22.17
CA ASN A 283 -26.79 -37.92 -23.06
C ASN A 283 -26.02 -37.07 -24.08
N GLU A 284 -26.65 -36.03 -24.63
CA GLU A 284 -26.01 -35.12 -25.57
C GLU A 284 -24.86 -34.35 -24.91
N VAL A 285 -25.03 -33.94 -23.64
CA VAL A 285 -23.97 -33.29 -22.87
C VAL A 285 -22.78 -34.23 -22.67
N VAL A 286 -23.02 -35.51 -22.39
CA VAL A 286 -21.98 -36.53 -22.23
C VAL A 286 -21.26 -36.80 -23.57
N GLU A 287 -22.00 -36.99 -24.66
CA GLU A 287 -21.40 -37.21 -25.99
C GLU A 287 -20.54 -36.03 -26.43
N ARG A 288 -21.01 -34.80 -26.17
CA ARG A 288 -20.24 -33.57 -26.42
C ARG A 288 -18.98 -33.51 -25.56
N LEU A 289 -19.07 -33.92 -24.29
CA LEU A 289 -17.92 -34.01 -23.39
C LEU A 289 -16.86 -34.97 -23.94
N PHE A 290 -17.27 -36.18 -24.35
CA PHE A 290 -16.35 -37.17 -24.93
C PHE A 290 -15.70 -36.65 -26.21
N THR A 291 -16.50 -36.11 -27.12
CA THR A 291 -16.02 -35.49 -28.36
C THR A 291 -15.02 -34.35 -28.07
N GLU A 292 -15.27 -33.54 -27.03
CA GLU A 292 -14.37 -32.45 -26.67
C GLU A 292 -13.05 -32.95 -26.06
N ILE A 293 -13.09 -34.01 -25.25
CA ILE A 293 -11.88 -34.64 -24.71
C ILE A 293 -11.04 -35.20 -25.85
N GLU A 294 -11.65 -35.97 -26.76
CA GLU A 294 -10.98 -36.50 -27.94
C GLU A 294 -10.41 -35.36 -28.79
N ARG A 295 -11.20 -34.34 -29.10
CA ARG A 295 -10.75 -33.21 -29.92
C ARG A 295 -9.59 -32.44 -29.27
N THR A 296 -9.68 -32.16 -27.97
CA THR A 296 -8.70 -31.35 -27.24
C THR A 296 -7.39 -32.09 -27.00
N PHE A 297 -7.48 -33.40 -26.75
CA PHE A 297 -6.35 -34.19 -26.27
C PHE A 297 -5.89 -35.26 -27.25
N ALA A 298 -6.56 -35.55 -28.38
CA ALA A 298 -6.18 -36.60 -29.34
C ALA A 298 -4.70 -36.59 -29.68
N GLY A 299 -4.14 -35.44 -30.08
CA GLY A 299 -2.72 -35.33 -30.44
C GLY A 299 -1.75 -35.68 -29.30
N ILE A 300 -2.18 -35.49 -28.06
CA ILE A 300 -1.40 -35.77 -26.85
C ILE A 300 -1.60 -37.24 -26.42
N LEU A 301 -2.84 -37.70 -26.37
CA LEU A 301 -3.24 -39.06 -26.00
C LEU A 301 -2.58 -40.11 -26.91
N ILE A 302 -2.39 -39.79 -28.19
CA ILE A 302 -1.70 -40.68 -29.14
C ILE A 302 -0.23 -40.88 -28.77
N ARG A 303 0.45 -39.85 -28.25
CA ARG A 303 1.89 -39.91 -27.93
C ARG A 303 2.15 -40.50 -26.55
N SER A 304 1.24 -40.24 -25.63
CA SER A 304 1.31 -40.72 -24.26
C SER A 304 -0.13 -40.87 -23.77
N PRO A 305 -0.54 -42.05 -23.26
CA PRO A 305 -1.87 -42.24 -22.72
C PRO A 305 -2.05 -41.49 -21.39
N LEU A 306 -3.30 -41.34 -20.95
CA LEU A 306 -3.61 -40.91 -19.59
C LEU A 306 -3.44 -42.08 -18.64
N ASP A 307 -2.95 -41.81 -17.44
CA ASP A 307 -2.93 -42.81 -16.37
C ASP A 307 -4.27 -42.88 -15.63
N ARG A 308 -5.00 -41.76 -15.60
CA ARG A 308 -6.29 -41.62 -14.92
C ARG A 308 -7.03 -40.34 -15.31
N ILE A 309 -8.32 -40.32 -14.98
CA ILE A 309 -9.19 -39.16 -15.05
C ILE A 309 -9.71 -38.86 -13.64
N VAL A 310 -9.78 -37.58 -13.29
CA VAL A 310 -10.39 -37.13 -12.03
C VAL A 310 -11.44 -36.09 -12.36
N VAL A 311 -12.64 -36.23 -11.80
CA VAL A 311 -13.78 -35.36 -12.10
C VAL A 311 -14.21 -34.61 -10.85
N SER A 312 -14.63 -33.36 -11.01
CA SER A 312 -15.16 -32.49 -9.96
C SER A 312 -16.38 -31.72 -10.49
N GLY A 313 -17.18 -31.19 -9.57
CA GLY A 313 -18.38 -30.41 -9.88
C GLY A 313 -19.65 -31.20 -9.57
N SER A 314 -20.69 -30.48 -9.15
CA SER A 314 -21.99 -31.07 -8.78
C SER A 314 -22.62 -31.80 -9.98
N ALA A 315 -22.63 -31.16 -11.14
CA ALA A 315 -23.19 -31.72 -12.37
C ALA A 315 -22.51 -33.02 -12.81
N ALA A 316 -21.18 -33.12 -12.65
CA ALA A 316 -20.46 -34.35 -12.94
C ALA A 316 -20.87 -35.52 -12.04
N CYS A 317 -21.10 -35.23 -10.75
CA CYS A 317 -21.54 -36.24 -9.79
C CYS A 317 -22.97 -36.71 -10.11
N ASP A 318 -23.87 -35.79 -10.43
CA ASP A 318 -25.29 -36.10 -10.69
C ASP A 318 -25.47 -36.91 -11.98
N LEU A 319 -24.64 -36.65 -13.00
CA LEU A 319 -24.65 -37.35 -14.28
C LEU A 319 -23.82 -38.64 -14.29
N GLY A 320 -23.14 -38.99 -13.19
CA GLY A 320 -22.30 -40.20 -13.12
C GLY A 320 -21.10 -40.18 -14.08
N ILE A 321 -20.57 -38.99 -14.38
CA ILE A 321 -19.55 -38.77 -15.42
C ILE A 321 -18.28 -39.59 -15.19
N ALA A 322 -17.89 -39.82 -13.93
CA ALA A 322 -16.70 -40.61 -13.61
C ALA A 322 -16.81 -42.05 -14.12
N ASP A 323 -17.94 -42.73 -13.92
CA ASP A 323 -18.11 -44.11 -14.37
C ASP A 323 -18.14 -44.19 -15.90
N LEU A 324 -18.87 -43.26 -16.53
CA LEU A 324 -18.97 -43.16 -18.00
C LEU A 324 -17.62 -42.91 -18.66
N LEU A 325 -16.80 -42.01 -18.10
CA LEU A 325 -15.44 -41.77 -18.59
C LEU A 325 -14.51 -42.96 -18.38
N SER A 326 -14.69 -43.72 -17.29
CA SER A 326 -13.90 -44.92 -17.04
C SER A 326 -14.18 -46.02 -18.08
N GLU A 327 -15.44 -46.14 -18.51
CA GLU A 327 -15.86 -47.09 -19.53
C GLU A 327 -15.40 -46.67 -20.92
N GLU A 328 -15.65 -45.42 -21.32
CA GLU A 328 -15.33 -44.90 -22.66
C GLU A 328 -13.83 -44.88 -22.96
N PHE A 329 -13.02 -44.38 -22.01
CA PHE A 329 -11.58 -44.18 -22.24
C PHE A 329 -10.71 -45.34 -21.73
N GLU A 330 -11.32 -46.39 -21.16
CA GLU A 330 -10.63 -47.55 -20.55
C GLU A 330 -9.52 -47.16 -19.54
N VAL A 331 -9.67 -46.02 -18.86
CA VAL A 331 -8.73 -45.51 -17.85
C VAL A 331 -9.43 -45.31 -16.51
N PRO A 332 -8.75 -45.50 -15.37
CA PRO A 332 -9.36 -45.26 -14.06
C PRO A 332 -9.88 -43.83 -13.95
N ALA A 333 -11.19 -43.66 -13.77
CA ALA A 333 -11.83 -42.38 -13.53
C ALA A 333 -12.50 -42.35 -12.15
N GLN A 334 -12.43 -41.21 -11.45
CA GLN A 334 -12.97 -41.07 -10.10
C GLN A 334 -13.37 -39.62 -9.78
N GLN A 335 -14.36 -39.45 -8.89
CA GLN A 335 -14.69 -38.14 -8.33
C GLN A 335 -13.56 -37.64 -7.40
N LEU A 336 -13.27 -36.34 -7.45
CA LEU A 336 -12.39 -35.66 -6.52
C LEU A 336 -13.09 -35.46 -5.18
N ARG A 337 -12.67 -36.21 -4.18
CA ARG A 337 -13.15 -36.09 -2.80
C ARG A 337 -12.10 -35.39 -1.92
N VAL A 338 -12.20 -34.07 -1.80
CA VAL A 338 -11.22 -33.22 -1.08
C VAL A 338 -11.17 -33.49 0.42
N CYS A 339 -12.30 -33.80 1.06
CA CYS A 339 -12.39 -34.10 2.49
C CYS A 339 -11.81 -35.48 2.87
N ASP A 340 -11.56 -36.35 1.89
CA ASP A 340 -10.93 -37.65 2.15
C ASP A 340 -9.41 -37.50 2.35
N GLY A 341 -8.83 -36.42 1.81
CA GLY A 341 -7.40 -36.14 1.82
C GLY A 341 -6.94 -35.04 2.77
N ILE A 342 -7.86 -34.16 3.17
CA ILE A 342 -7.59 -33.02 4.05
C ILE A 342 -8.38 -33.24 5.35
N GLU A 343 -7.75 -33.01 6.51
CA GLU A 343 -8.46 -33.10 7.78
C GLU A 343 -9.67 -32.15 7.78
N THR A 344 -10.79 -32.59 8.36
CA THR A 344 -12.03 -31.83 8.35
C THR A 344 -12.69 -31.82 9.73
N SER A 345 -13.26 -30.69 10.12
CA SER A 345 -14.14 -30.56 11.28
C SER A 345 -15.61 -30.40 10.89
N LEU A 346 -15.94 -30.63 9.62
CA LEU A 346 -17.29 -30.55 9.08
C LEU A 346 -18.18 -31.70 9.61
N GLY A 347 -19.48 -31.44 9.68
CA GLY A 347 -20.47 -32.50 9.85
C GLY A 347 -20.57 -33.37 8.59
N LEU A 348 -21.03 -34.62 8.72
CA LEU A 348 -21.08 -35.60 7.62
C LEU A 348 -21.83 -35.09 6.37
N ASP A 349 -22.94 -34.37 6.57
CA ASP A 349 -23.70 -33.77 5.47
C ASP A 349 -22.87 -32.75 4.67
N LEU A 350 -22.15 -31.87 5.36
CA LEU A 350 -21.27 -30.88 4.73
C LEU A 350 -20.04 -31.53 4.08
N VAL A 351 -19.54 -32.64 4.63
CA VAL A 351 -18.46 -33.42 4.00
C VAL A 351 -18.91 -33.96 2.64
N ASP A 352 -20.11 -34.54 2.56
CA ASP A 352 -20.62 -35.06 1.30
C ASP A 352 -20.88 -33.96 0.28
N ARG A 353 -21.42 -32.81 0.70
CA ARG A 353 -21.57 -31.64 -0.19
C ARG A 353 -20.23 -31.09 -0.67
N CYS A 354 -19.28 -30.87 0.25
CA CYS A 354 -17.94 -30.38 -0.08
C CYS A 354 -17.19 -31.32 -1.04
N ASN A 355 -17.37 -32.63 -0.92
CA ASN A 355 -16.81 -33.61 -1.84
C ASN A 355 -17.48 -33.65 -3.23
N ARG A 356 -18.68 -33.07 -3.41
CA ARG A 356 -19.37 -33.00 -4.71
C ARG A 356 -18.97 -31.75 -5.48
N SER A 357 -19.09 -30.57 -4.87
CA SER A 357 -18.95 -29.26 -5.53
C SER A 357 -17.90 -28.34 -4.89
N GLY A 358 -17.29 -28.73 -3.77
CA GLY A 358 -16.41 -27.83 -3.00
C GLY A 358 -14.96 -27.76 -3.46
N ALA A 359 -14.55 -28.46 -4.52
CA ALA A 359 -13.14 -28.62 -4.84
C ALA A 359 -12.45 -27.30 -5.20
N VAL A 360 -13.05 -26.47 -6.05
CA VAL A 360 -12.48 -25.16 -6.43
C VAL A 360 -12.44 -24.23 -5.22
N ALA A 361 -13.56 -24.07 -4.49
CA ALA A 361 -13.59 -23.29 -3.25
C ALA A 361 -12.52 -23.73 -2.23
N VAL A 362 -12.32 -25.03 -2.04
CA VAL A 362 -11.24 -25.56 -1.18
C VAL A 362 -9.86 -25.21 -1.75
N GLY A 363 -9.65 -25.38 -3.06
CA GLY A 363 -8.43 -24.96 -3.75
C GLY A 363 -8.08 -23.49 -3.53
N LEU A 364 -9.05 -22.59 -3.67
CA LEU A 364 -8.91 -21.16 -3.40
C LEU A 364 -8.56 -20.89 -1.93
N SER A 365 -9.19 -21.59 -0.99
CA SER A 365 -8.88 -21.44 0.44
C SER A 365 -7.45 -21.91 0.79
N LEU A 366 -6.95 -22.94 0.09
CA LEU A 366 -5.57 -23.41 0.19
C LEU A 366 -4.59 -22.42 -0.43
N GLN A 367 -4.95 -21.80 -1.56
CA GLN A 367 -4.21 -20.71 -2.17
C GLN A 367 -4.07 -19.54 -1.20
N ALA A 368 -5.18 -19.13 -0.57
CA ALA A 368 -5.20 -18.09 0.46
C ALA A 368 -4.30 -18.42 1.65
N ALA A 369 -4.15 -19.71 1.99
CA ALA A 369 -3.24 -20.22 3.01
C ALA A 369 -1.76 -20.34 2.55
N GLY A 370 -1.44 -19.96 1.31
CA GLY A 370 -0.10 -20.06 0.73
C GLY A 370 0.31 -21.49 0.32
N GLN A 371 -0.66 -22.39 0.12
CA GLN A 371 -0.46 -23.79 -0.30
C GLN A 371 -0.81 -24.03 -1.77
N GLY A 372 -0.87 -22.95 -2.55
CA GLY A 372 -1.13 -22.97 -3.99
C GLY A 372 -0.19 -23.84 -4.79
N LEU A 373 -0.72 -24.53 -5.81
CA LEU A 373 0.11 -25.19 -6.82
C LEU A 373 0.82 -24.16 -7.72
N THR A 374 0.19 -23.01 -7.95
CA THR A 374 0.72 -21.90 -8.75
C THR A 374 0.66 -20.60 -7.96
N ASN A 375 1.37 -19.57 -8.45
CA ASN A 375 1.28 -18.20 -7.92
C ASN A 375 0.38 -17.32 -8.81
N PHE A 376 -0.66 -17.91 -9.40
CA PHE A 376 -1.48 -17.27 -10.42
C PHE A 376 -2.35 -16.16 -9.81
N ASP A 377 -2.18 -14.89 -10.22
CA ASP A 377 -2.93 -13.78 -9.63
C ASP A 377 -3.29 -12.69 -10.66
N PHE A 378 -4.58 -12.45 -10.82
CA PHE A 378 -5.11 -11.35 -11.63
C PHE A 378 -5.18 -10.01 -10.89
N ARG A 379 -4.90 -9.94 -9.58
CA ARG A 379 -4.79 -8.66 -8.86
C ARG A 379 -3.48 -7.92 -9.15
N LYS A 380 -3.35 -7.47 -10.39
CA LYS A 380 -2.23 -6.67 -10.88
C LYS A 380 -2.67 -5.24 -11.22
N GLU A 381 -1.67 -4.39 -11.44
CA GLU A 381 -1.86 -3.02 -11.92
C GLU A 381 -2.85 -2.23 -11.03
N GLU A 382 -3.94 -1.70 -11.60
CA GLU A 382 -4.95 -0.92 -10.90
C GLU A 382 -5.85 -1.73 -9.95
N HIS A 383 -5.90 -3.05 -10.13
CA HIS A 383 -6.64 -3.96 -9.25
C HIS A 383 -5.77 -4.58 -8.15
N LYS A 384 -4.52 -4.13 -8.02
CA LYS A 384 -3.60 -4.63 -7.01
C LYS A 384 -4.18 -4.47 -5.60
N TYR A 385 -4.14 -5.54 -4.82
CA TYR A 385 -4.60 -5.51 -3.44
C TYR A 385 -3.67 -4.64 -2.57
N GLU A 386 -4.25 -3.60 -1.98
CA GLU A 386 -3.56 -2.75 -1.00
C GLU A 386 -4.01 -3.13 0.41
N ARG A 387 -3.15 -3.83 1.15
CA ARG A 387 -3.38 -4.08 2.58
C ARG A 387 -3.70 -2.75 3.27
N ARG A 388 -4.74 -2.73 4.12
CA ARG A 388 -5.21 -1.52 4.85
C ARG A 388 -4.07 -0.70 5.50
N PHE A 389 -3.00 -1.36 5.95
CA PHE A 389 -1.81 -0.71 6.54
C PHE A 389 -0.87 -0.05 5.52
N ALA A 390 -0.78 -0.55 4.28
CA ALA A 390 0.08 0.01 3.23
C ALA A 390 -0.37 1.44 2.86
N LYS A 391 -1.68 1.72 2.89
CA LYS A 391 -2.25 3.06 2.67
C LYS A 391 -1.79 4.10 3.72
N LEU A 392 -1.40 3.66 4.92
CA LEU A 392 -0.94 4.55 6.00
C LEU A 392 0.57 4.80 5.96
N LEU A 393 1.34 3.98 5.24
CA LEU A 393 2.80 4.07 5.21
C LEU A 393 3.30 5.41 4.66
N PRO A 394 2.76 5.97 3.54
CA PRO A 394 3.17 7.29 3.06
C PRO A 394 2.87 8.40 4.08
N GLY A 395 1.74 8.32 4.77
CA GLY A 395 1.35 9.28 5.81
C GLY A 395 2.27 9.24 7.02
N LEU A 396 2.65 8.04 7.47
CA LEU A 396 3.61 7.86 8.56
C LEU A 396 5.01 8.34 8.17
N MET A 397 5.46 8.07 6.94
CA MET A 397 6.75 8.57 6.44
C MET A 397 6.80 10.10 6.39
N LEU A 398 5.71 10.74 5.93
CA LEU A 398 5.60 12.20 5.92
C LEU A 398 5.63 12.77 7.35
N MET A 399 4.90 12.14 8.29
CA MET A 399 4.86 12.58 9.68
C MET A 399 6.24 12.43 10.36
N ALA A 400 6.93 11.32 10.11
CA ALA A 400 8.31 11.12 10.57
C ALA A 400 9.28 12.16 9.98
N PHE A 401 9.14 12.51 8.70
CA PHE A 401 9.94 13.55 8.07
C PHE A 401 9.70 14.94 8.69
N ILE A 402 8.44 15.29 8.95
CA ILE A 402 8.08 16.55 9.63
C ILE A 402 8.66 16.60 11.04
N LEU A 403 8.55 15.52 11.81
CA LEU A 403 9.15 15.45 13.15
C LEU A 403 10.68 15.57 13.12
N CYS A 404 11.32 14.94 12.13
CA CYS A 404 12.78 15.03 11.95
C CYS A 404 13.21 16.48 11.64
N THR A 405 12.52 17.15 10.73
CA THR A 405 12.84 18.55 10.37
C THR A 405 12.58 19.51 11.52
N MET A 406 11.49 19.34 12.29
CA MET A 406 11.26 20.11 13.52
C MET A 406 12.35 19.87 14.57
N SER A 407 12.79 18.62 14.75
CA SER A 407 13.87 18.29 15.69
C SER A 407 15.20 18.94 15.29
N VAL A 408 15.53 18.94 14.00
CA VAL A 408 16.74 19.59 13.49
C VAL A 408 16.65 21.10 13.67
N SER A 409 15.52 21.72 13.33
CA SER A 409 15.31 23.15 13.52
C SER A 409 15.44 23.55 14.99
N TRP A 410 14.84 22.79 15.90
CA TRP A 410 14.96 23.02 17.34
C TRP A 410 16.41 22.86 17.84
N LEU A 411 17.15 21.87 17.31
CA LEU A 411 18.55 21.66 17.67
C LEU A 411 19.43 22.83 17.19
N VAL A 412 19.19 23.34 15.99
CA VAL A 412 19.92 24.50 15.43
C VAL A 412 19.63 25.75 16.26
N ASP A 413 18.36 26.03 16.55
CA ASP A 413 17.96 27.17 17.36
C ASP A 413 18.56 27.10 18.77
N SER A 414 18.47 25.93 19.42
CA SER A 414 19.10 25.70 20.73
C SER A 414 20.62 25.85 20.70
N HIS A 415 21.27 25.48 19.59
CA HIS A 415 22.72 25.64 19.45
C HIS A 415 23.09 27.11 19.28
N GLN A 416 22.37 27.86 18.44
CA GLN A 416 22.58 29.29 18.23
C GLN A 416 22.38 30.08 19.52
N GLU A 417 21.30 29.79 20.26
CA GLU A 417 21.01 30.47 21.54
C GLU A 417 22.12 30.20 22.58
N LYS A 418 22.64 28.96 22.64
CA LYS A 418 23.78 28.63 23.52
C LYS A 418 25.04 29.38 23.15
N GLN A 419 25.32 29.57 21.86
CA GLN A 419 26.49 30.34 21.42
C GLN A 419 26.36 31.82 21.80
N LEU A 420 25.20 32.42 21.57
CA LEU A 420 24.89 33.81 21.96
C LEU A 420 25.09 34.01 23.47
N ARG A 421 24.49 33.17 24.31
CA ARG A 421 24.62 33.27 25.78
C ARG A 421 26.06 33.10 26.26
N ARG A 422 26.88 32.27 25.60
CA ARG A 422 28.31 32.12 25.92
C ARG A 422 29.10 33.38 25.60
N ALA A 423 28.87 33.97 24.43
CA ALA A 423 29.50 35.23 24.03
C ALA A 423 29.13 36.37 24.99
N GLU A 424 27.84 36.49 25.36
CA GLU A 424 27.39 37.47 26.37
C GLU A 424 28.08 37.26 27.72
N PHE A 425 28.20 36.00 28.18
CA PHE A 425 28.84 35.68 29.44
C PHE A 425 30.34 36.03 29.45
N GLU A 426 31.06 35.70 28.38
CA GLU A 426 32.49 36.04 28.23
C GLU A 426 32.70 37.57 28.22
N LEU A 427 31.84 38.30 27.51
CA LEU A 427 31.90 39.76 27.46
C LEU A 427 31.62 40.40 28.82
N VAL A 428 30.68 39.86 29.60
CA VAL A 428 30.41 40.33 30.97
C VAL A 428 31.61 40.08 31.88
N ILE A 429 32.27 38.92 31.78
CA ILE A 429 33.49 38.63 32.54
C ILE A 429 34.62 39.58 32.16
N GLU A 430 34.90 39.76 30.86
CA GLU A 430 35.94 40.66 30.38
C GLU A 430 35.71 42.10 30.89
N ASN A 431 34.47 42.58 30.83
CA ASN A 431 34.11 43.89 31.34
C ASN A 431 34.28 44.01 32.87
N GLN A 432 33.91 42.98 33.63
CA GLN A 432 34.14 42.96 35.08
C GLN A 432 35.63 42.96 35.43
N GLU A 433 36.46 42.23 34.69
CA GLU A 433 37.92 42.22 34.88
C GLU A 433 38.53 43.57 34.54
N GLY A 434 38.12 44.19 33.44
CA GLY A 434 38.58 45.53 33.04
C GLY A 434 38.28 46.57 34.12
N ILE A 435 37.07 46.56 34.69
CA ILE A 435 36.69 47.45 35.80
C ILE A 435 37.52 47.15 37.05
N TYR A 436 37.74 45.88 37.39
CA TYR A 436 38.56 45.49 38.54
C TYR A 436 40.00 45.97 38.38
N LEU A 437 40.61 45.74 37.22
CA LEU A 437 42.00 46.07 36.93
C LEU A 437 42.21 47.58 36.91
N ALA A 438 41.30 48.32 36.28
CA ALA A 438 41.31 49.79 36.31
C ALA A 438 41.18 50.36 37.74
N ARG A 439 40.59 49.60 38.68
CA ARG A 439 40.37 50.04 40.06
C ARG A 439 41.52 49.69 41.01
N PHE A 440 42.13 48.53 40.84
CA PHE A 440 43.11 47.98 41.79
C PHE A 440 44.53 47.85 41.23
N ASP A 441 44.76 48.24 39.97
CA ASP A 441 46.04 48.16 39.25
C ASP A 441 46.69 46.76 39.29
N ALA A 442 45.87 45.72 39.50
CA ALA A 442 46.28 44.32 39.56
C ALA A 442 45.12 43.43 39.12
N PRO A 443 45.39 42.30 38.44
CA PRO A 443 44.36 41.36 38.02
C PRO A 443 43.68 40.68 39.22
N PRO A 444 42.40 40.29 39.09
CA PRO A 444 41.72 39.50 40.12
C PRO A 444 42.39 38.12 40.26
N ARG A 445 42.41 37.56 41.48
CA ARG A 445 43.00 36.23 41.72
C ARG A 445 42.20 35.09 41.07
N THR A 446 40.92 35.30 40.79
CA THR A 446 40.01 34.33 40.19
C THR A 446 39.05 35.03 39.25
N THR A 447 38.91 34.50 38.04
CA THR A 447 38.02 35.02 36.98
C THR A 447 36.55 34.59 37.17
N THR A 448 36.31 33.54 37.97
CA THR A 448 34.98 32.96 38.20
C THR A 448 34.06 33.78 39.11
N ASN A 449 34.60 34.67 39.96
CA ASN A 449 33.79 35.52 40.85
C ASN A 449 34.50 36.84 41.18
N ILE A 450 34.54 37.71 40.17
CA ILE A 450 35.28 38.98 40.21
C ILE A 450 34.68 39.95 41.25
N LEU A 451 33.36 39.95 41.41
CA LEU A 451 32.66 40.75 42.42
C LEU A 451 33.08 40.39 43.85
N ARG A 452 33.17 39.08 44.16
CA ARG A 452 33.63 38.62 45.48
C ARG A 452 35.10 38.96 45.71
N SER A 453 35.93 38.87 44.68
CA SER A 453 37.32 39.33 44.73
C SER A 453 37.39 40.84 45.03
N ALA A 454 36.54 41.64 44.39
CA ALA A 454 36.44 43.08 44.63
C ALA A 454 35.99 43.38 46.07
N GLN A 455 34.97 42.69 46.58
CA GLN A 455 34.50 42.84 47.95
C GLN A 455 35.57 42.50 48.98
N ASN A 456 36.31 41.40 48.79
CA ASN A 456 37.41 41.01 49.66
C ASN A 456 38.53 42.06 49.66
N GLN A 457 38.87 42.59 48.48
CA GLN A 457 39.89 43.63 48.35
C GLN A 457 39.44 44.95 49.01
N ILE A 458 38.17 45.32 48.85
CA ILE A 458 37.56 46.44 49.55
C ILE A 458 37.60 46.22 51.07
N GLN A 459 37.30 45.01 51.55
CA GLN A 459 37.30 44.69 52.98
C GLN A 459 38.72 44.73 53.57
N LYS A 460 39.73 44.25 52.84
CA LYS A 460 41.16 44.42 53.21
C LYS A 460 41.53 45.90 53.33
N LEU A 461 41.09 46.72 52.38
CA LEU A 461 41.30 48.18 52.44
C LEU A 461 40.56 48.82 53.63
N LYS A 462 39.39 48.30 54.02
CA LYS A 462 38.63 48.72 55.22
C LYS A 462 39.25 48.23 56.55
N GLY A 463 40.05 47.17 56.53
CA GLY A 463 40.65 46.52 57.72
C GLY A 463 41.95 47.15 58.25
N GLY A 464 42.52 48.15 57.57
CA GLY A 464 43.75 48.83 57.98
C GLY A 464 43.57 49.84 59.14
N SER A 465 44.66 50.13 59.85
CA SER A 465 44.74 51.01 61.05
C SER A 465 44.10 52.40 60.86
N GLY A 466 43.47 52.87 61.94
CA GLY A 466 42.27 53.73 61.97
C GLY A 466 42.36 55.16 61.42
N ASP A 467 43.54 55.76 61.30
CA ASP A 467 43.64 57.18 60.91
C ASP A 467 43.67 57.40 59.39
N ASN A 468 44.26 56.46 58.63
CA ASN A 468 44.16 56.44 57.17
C ASN A 468 42.80 55.94 56.66
N ARG A 469 41.92 55.47 57.56
CA ARG A 469 40.65 54.80 57.27
C ARG A 469 39.59 55.77 56.73
N ARG A 470 39.39 56.91 57.40
CA ARG A 470 38.46 57.96 56.93
C ARG A 470 39.00 58.71 55.73
N ALA A 471 40.29 59.03 55.70
CA ALA A 471 40.91 59.72 54.58
C ALA A 471 40.84 58.90 53.27
N ARG A 472 41.11 57.59 53.32
CA ARG A 472 40.98 56.71 52.14
C ARG A 472 39.52 56.49 51.75
N ILE A 473 38.63 56.11 52.67
CA ILE A 473 37.21 55.83 52.33
C ILE A 473 36.52 57.09 51.77
N VAL A 474 36.77 58.28 52.33
CA VAL A 474 36.24 59.55 51.82
C VAL A 474 36.90 59.97 50.50
N GLN A 475 38.17 59.63 50.26
CA GLN A 475 38.83 59.86 48.98
C GLN A 475 38.33 58.91 47.86
N TYR A 476 37.74 57.76 48.21
CA TYR A 476 37.35 56.71 47.27
C TYR A 476 35.84 56.59 47.00
N LEU A 477 34.97 57.04 47.92
CA LEU A 477 33.50 57.00 47.76
C LEU A 477 32.98 57.85 46.58
N PRO A 478 33.45 59.11 46.38
CA PRO A 478 33.02 59.93 45.23
C PRO A 478 33.35 59.28 43.89
N GLY A 479 34.47 58.54 43.81
CA GLY A 479 34.88 57.85 42.60
C GLY A 479 33.96 56.69 42.20
N LEU A 480 33.32 56.00 43.15
CA LEU A 480 32.42 54.88 42.83
C LEU A 480 31.12 55.39 42.20
N ASP A 481 30.55 56.47 42.76
CA ASP A 481 29.35 57.09 42.22
C ASP A 481 29.61 57.71 40.84
N MET A 482 30.82 58.25 40.62
CA MET A 482 31.26 58.78 39.32
C MET A 482 31.47 57.67 38.28
N VAL A 483 32.06 56.53 38.65
CA VAL A 483 32.18 55.36 37.75
C VAL A 483 30.80 54.76 37.46
N SER A 484 29.93 54.69 38.47
CA SER A 484 28.57 54.22 38.32
C SER A 484 27.77 55.12 37.38
N ASP A 485 27.91 56.45 37.49
CA ASP A 485 27.28 57.43 36.60
C ASP A 485 27.68 57.22 35.13
N VAL A 486 28.98 56.98 34.88
CA VAL A 486 29.49 56.74 33.52
C VAL A 486 29.03 55.40 32.95
N THR A 487 29.16 54.32 33.71
CA THR A 487 28.78 52.97 33.26
C THR A 487 27.27 52.83 33.06
N LEU A 488 26.47 53.44 33.95
CA LEU A 488 25.02 53.52 33.80
C LEU A 488 24.62 54.44 32.65
N GLY A 489 25.29 55.57 32.43
CA GLY A 489 25.05 56.45 31.29
C GLY A 489 25.26 55.76 29.96
N VAL A 490 26.36 55.01 29.81
CA VAL A 490 26.65 54.27 28.59
C VAL A 490 25.64 53.15 28.33
N THR A 491 25.23 52.42 29.37
CA THR A 491 24.24 51.33 29.25
C THR A 491 22.79 51.81 29.13
N ALA A 492 22.54 53.13 29.21
CA ALA A 492 21.23 53.73 29.03
C ALA A 492 20.86 53.99 27.55
N ALA A 493 21.79 53.78 26.62
CA ALA A 493 21.50 53.89 25.19
C ALA A 493 20.34 52.95 24.78
N ASN A 494 19.50 53.39 23.84
CA ASN A 494 18.40 52.61 23.29
C ASN A 494 18.49 52.59 21.75
N PRO A 495 18.64 51.43 21.09
CA PRO A 495 18.80 50.08 21.66
C PRO A 495 20.03 49.95 22.56
N ARG A 496 20.00 49.02 23.51
CA ARG A 496 21.09 48.81 24.48
C ARG A 496 22.40 48.51 23.75
N VAL A 497 23.45 49.24 24.11
CA VAL A 497 24.81 49.05 23.61
C VAL A 497 25.67 48.48 24.73
N TYR A 498 26.41 47.41 24.45
CA TYR A 498 27.35 46.80 25.37
C TYR A 498 28.78 47.16 24.96
N PRO A 499 29.39 48.19 25.57
CA PRO A 499 30.74 48.60 25.20
C PRO A 499 31.79 47.59 25.69
N LYS A 500 32.90 47.47 24.97
CA LYS A 500 34.12 46.83 25.47
C LYS A 500 35.03 47.89 26.09
N TRP A 501 35.15 47.88 27.41
CA TRP A 501 35.91 48.91 28.14
C TRP A 501 37.42 48.71 27.99
N MET A 502 38.12 49.72 27.48
CA MET A 502 39.59 49.70 27.38
C MET A 502 40.26 50.42 28.55
N LYS A 503 39.67 51.51 29.02
CA LYS A 503 40.24 52.33 30.09
C LYS A 503 39.15 53.12 30.80
N ILE A 504 39.12 53.09 32.13
CA ILE A 504 38.28 54.00 32.94
C ILE A 504 39.17 54.63 34.00
N LEU A 505 39.68 55.83 33.72
CA LEU A 505 40.52 56.59 34.64
C LEU A 505 39.75 57.80 35.16
N ILE A 506 39.10 57.63 36.31
CA ILE A 506 38.40 58.73 37.00
C ILE A 506 39.33 59.37 38.03
N ARG A 507 39.79 60.59 37.72
CA ARG A 507 40.56 61.42 38.65
C ARG A 507 39.58 62.21 39.52
N GLY A 508 39.49 61.85 40.80
CA GLY A 508 38.66 62.57 41.78
C GLY A 508 39.09 64.03 41.96
N ALA A 509 38.28 64.83 42.67
CA ALA A 509 38.33 66.29 42.85
C ALA A 509 39.62 66.90 43.46
N LYS A 510 40.80 66.48 43.01
CA LYS A 510 42.11 66.97 43.49
C LYS A 510 42.56 68.25 42.78
N SER A 511 41.97 68.63 41.65
CA SER A 511 42.25 69.90 40.96
C SER A 511 41.10 70.31 40.05
N ARG A 512 40.80 71.62 40.01
CA ARG A 512 39.71 72.22 39.22
C ARG A 512 39.86 72.00 37.69
N ASN A 513 41.05 71.59 37.24
CA ASN A 513 41.39 71.37 35.82
C ASN A 513 41.74 69.92 35.44
N SER A 514 41.56 68.93 36.33
CA SER A 514 41.88 67.54 35.97
C SER A 514 40.75 66.88 35.17
N SER A 515 41.02 66.46 33.92
CA SER A 515 40.12 65.60 33.14
C SER A 515 40.27 64.14 33.56
N SER A 516 39.15 63.42 33.54
CA SER A 516 39.11 61.95 33.63
C SER A 516 39.02 61.38 32.22
N ASP A 517 39.74 60.30 31.95
CA ASP A 517 39.81 59.70 30.60
C ASP A 517 39.13 58.34 30.61
N VAL A 518 38.16 58.17 29.71
CA VAL A 518 37.41 56.92 29.55
C VAL A 518 37.48 56.49 28.08
N VAL A 519 37.84 55.23 27.83
CA VAL A 519 38.00 54.68 26.48
C VAL A 519 37.28 53.35 26.40
N PHE A 520 36.46 53.17 25.36
CA PHE A 520 35.77 51.92 25.09
C PHE A 520 35.51 51.73 23.59
N LEU A 521 35.23 50.50 23.18
CA LEU A 521 34.93 50.11 21.80
C LEU A 521 33.44 49.75 21.66
N VAL A 522 32.84 50.09 20.51
CA VAL A 522 31.44 49.78 20.14
C VAL A 522 31.36 49.31 18.69
N GLU A 523 30.26 48.64 18.35
CA GLU A 523 30.08 47.93 17.06
C GLU A 523 30.11 48.87 15.83
N ASP A 524 29.43 50.01 15.89
CA ASP A 524 29.35 50.94 14.77
C ASP A 524 29.32 52.41 15.22
N ALA A 525 29.44 53.32 14.24
CA ALA A 525 29.43 54.76 14.48
C ALA A 525 28.12 55.25 15.13
N SER A 526 26.99 54.63 14.77
CA SER A 526 25.69 54.99 15.29
C SER A 526 25.54 54.60 16.76
N ALA A 527 26.08 53.45 17.16
CA ALA A 527 26.16 52.99 18.53
C ALA A 527 27.05 53.91 19.37
N ALA A 528 28.16 54.40 18.80
CA ALA A 528 29.02 55.37 19.45
C ALA A 528 28.27 56.68 19.76
N GLU A 529 27.61 57.27 18.77
CA GLU A 529 26.84 58.51 18.95
C GLU A 529 25.70 58.35 19.97
N ARG A 530 24.94 57.24 19.90
CA ARG A 530 23.87 56.94 20.86
C ARG A 530 24.38 56.85 22.29
N VAL A 531 25.52 56.19 22.49
CA VAL A 531 26.15 56.06 23.81
C VAL A 531 26.59 57.41 24.36
N VAL A 532 27.24 58.23 23.52
CA VAL A 532 27.68 59.58 23.92
C VAL A 532 26.47 60.44 24.31
N THR A 533 25.43 60.46 23.48
CA THR A 533 24.21 61.24 23.74
C THR A 533 23.49 60.77 25.01
N ALA A 534 23.36 59.46 25.21
CA ALA A 534 22.73 58.90 26.41
C ALA A 534 23.50 59.26 27.69
N LEU A 535 24.84 59.23 27.61
CA LEU A 535 25.71 59.60 28.72
C LEU A 535 25.67 61.11 29.01
N GLU A 536 25.64 61.97 27.99
CA GLU A 536 25.49 63.42 28.16
C GLU A 536 24.18 63.81 28.87
N GLN A 537 23.07 63.19 28.46
CA GLN A 537 21.76 63.44 29.03
C GLN A 537 21.65 62.95 30.47
N ARG A 538 22.30 61.81 30.79
CA ARG A 538 22.16 61.15 32.09
C ARG A 538 23.20 61.58 33.12
N SER A 539 24.41 61.97 32.70
CA SER A 539 25.52 62.17 33.63
C SER A 539 25.22 63.27 34.64
N LYS A 540 25.32 62.91 35.92
CA LYS A 540 25.14 63.84 37.04
C LYS A 540 26.41 64.62 37.34
N TYR A 541 27.57 64.06 37.04
CA TYR A 541 28.86 64.60 37.50
C TYR A 541 29.71 65.27 36.42
N PHE A 542 29.54 64.90 35.14
CA PHE A 542 30.49 65.26 34.09
C PHE A 542 29.91 66.05 32.92
N THR A 543 30.71 66.96 32.38
CA THR A 543 30.64 67.46 31.01
C THR A 543 31.61 66.64 30.16
N ILE A 544 31.22 66.32 28.93
CA ILE A 544 31.85 65.29 28.11
C ILE A 544 32.45 65.95 26.87
N GLU A 545 33.71 65.63 26.59
CA GLU A 545 34.36 65.91 25.30
C GLU A 545 34.74 64.56 24.70
N ASP A 546 34.18 64.22 23.55
CA ASP A 546 34.39 62.94 22.87
C ASP A 546 35.32 63.05 21.65
N ASP A 547 36.02 61.94 21.35
CA ASP A 547 36.81 61.73 20.14
C ASP A 547 36.56 60.28 19.67
N ILE A 548 35.88 60.13 18.54
CA ILE A 548 35.49 58.84 17.96
C ILE A 548 36.40 58.52 16.77
N LYS A 549 37.10 57.38 16.82
CA LYS A 549 38.01 56.92 15.76
C LYS A 549 37.75 55.46 15.41
N SER A 550 37.92 55.10 14.14
CA SER A 550 37.88 53.70 13.70
C SER A 550 39.10 52.93 14.25
N ASP A 551 38.86 51.71 14.73
CA ASP A 551 39.87 50.81 15.31
C ASP A 551 39.57 49.36 14.87
N GLY A 552 39.87 49.06 13.60
CA GLY A 552 39.51 47.79 12.96
C GLY A 552 38.03 47.75 12.55
N GLU A 553 37.34 46.66 12.88
CA GLU A 553 35.89 46.50 12.66
C GLU A 553 35.01 47.21 13.72
N LEU A 554 35.63 47.79 14.76
CA LEU A 554 34.96 48.49 15.86
C LEU A 554 35.28 49.98 15.84
N MET A 555 34.44 50.76 16.53
CA MET A 555 34.65 52.19 16.75
C MET A 555 35.18 52.45 18.17
N ARG A 556 36.34 53.09 18.27
CA ARG A 556 36.97 53.51 19.53
C ARG A 556 36.44 54.89 19.94
N VAL A 557 35.77 54.92 21.08
CA VAL A 557 35.24 56.14 21.70
C VAL A 557 36.17 56.55 22.85
N THR A 558 36.74 57.75 22.75
CA THR A 558 37.57 58.36 23.80
C THR A 558 36.83 59.54 24.41
N LEU A 559 36.47 59.44 25.68
CA LEU A 559 35.79 60.49 26.43
C LEU A 559 36.75 61.16 27.42
N LYS A 560 36.85 62.47 27.33
CA LYS A 560 37.43 63.34 28.35
C LYS A 560 36.30 63.93 29.19
N LEU A 561 36.21 63.47 30.42
CA LEU A 561 35.19 63.88 31.38
C LEU A 561 35.73 64.98 32.29
N LYS A 562 35.06 66.14 32.30
CA LYS A 562 35.34 67.27 33.21
C LYS A 562 34.20 67.41 34.21
N LEU A 563 34.48 67.79 35.45
CA LEU A 563 33.44 67.97 36.46
C LEU A 563 32.53 69.16 36.12
N LYS A 564 31.21 69.00 36.25
CA LYS A 564 30.26 70.10 36.06
C LYS A 564 30.57 71.26 37.03
N SER A 565 30.48 72.49 36.54
CA SER A 565 30.82 73.70 37.31
C SER A 565 29.99 73.84 38.60
N SER A 566 28.74 73.38 38.60
CA SER A 566 27.82 73.33 39.74
C SER A 566 28.32 72.50 40.93
N LEU A 567 29.24 71.56 40.71
CA LEU A 567 29.84 70.70 41.73
C LEU A 567 31.20 71.23 42.24
N THR A 568 31.74 72.26 41.60
CA THR A 568 33.07 72.83 41.90
C THR A 568 33.03 74.21 42.57
N GLY A 569 31.83 74.73 42.84
CA GLY A 569 31.63 76.02 43.50
C GLY A 569 31.66 75.91 45.03
N THR A 570 32.79 76.27 45.64
CA THR A 570 32.83 76.67 47.06
C THR A 570 32.20 78.05 47.23
N GLY A 571 31.35 78.19 48.24
CA GLY A 571 30.65 79.42 48.58
C GLY A 571 31.59 80.63 48.74
N GLY A 572 31.11 81.78 48.27
CA GLY A 572 31.65 83.08 48.63
C GLY A 572 30.65 83.83 49.49
N ARG A 573 30.89 83.91 50.80
CA ARG A 573 30.82 85.14 51.62
C ARG A 573 31.19 84.87 53.10
N SER A 574 32.12 85.72 53.56
CA SER A 574 32.76 85.89 54.88
C SER A 574 33.51 84.70 55.47
#